data_AF-A0A8S3BYH4-F1
#
_entry.id   AF-A0A8S3BYH4-F1
#
_cell.length_a   1.000
_cell.length_b   1.000
_cell.length_c   1.000
_cell.angle_alpha   90.00
_cell.angle_beta   90.00
_cell.angle_gamma   90.00
#
_symmetry.space_group_name_H-M   'P 1'
#
loop_
_entity.id
_entity.type
_entity.pdbx_description
1 polymer ?
#
loop_
_entity_poly.entity_id
_entity_poly.type
_entity_poly.pdbx_seq_one_letter_code
_entity_poly.pdbx_strand_id
1 'polypeptide(L)' 'TTTTNNSTSPPTIDRVMKNIPCPPNTRLSSYDVFDSRGKPRVDILKAHFIAEGRVTED' A
#
# COMPACT_ATOMS: atom_id res chain seq x y z
N THR A 1 17.64 -46.96 4.69
CA THR A 1 16.31 -46.86 4.05
C THR A 1 15.61 -45.64 4.63
N THR A 2 15.79 -44.44 4.04
CA THR A 2 14.89 -43.79 3.04
C THR A 2 13.50 -43.55 3.64
N THR A 3 13.02 -42.31 3.84
CA THR A 3 12.50 -41.44 2.77
C THR A 3 12.36 -39.98 3.24
N THR A 4 13.01 -39.07 2.50
CA THR A 4 12.80 -37.61 2.55
C THR A 4 11.73 -37.28 1.51
N ASN A 5 10.66 -36.60 1.89
CA ASN A 5 9.73 -35.94 0.97
C ASN A 5 9.13 -34.70 1.66
N ASN A 6 9.93 -33.62 1.76
CA ASN A 6 9.38 -32.30 2.04
C ASN A 6 8.90 -31.71 0.70
N SER A 7 7.64 -31.93 0.36
CA SER A 7 6.95 -31.11 -0.65
C SER A 7 6.64 -29.75 -0.03
N THR A 8 7.65 -28.91 0.13
CA THR A 8 7.47 -27.51 0.50
C THR A 8 6.99 -26.77 -0.74
N SER A 9 5.70 -26.84 -1.03
CA SER A 9 5.06 -25.91 -1.95
C SER A 9 5.43 -24.49 -1.48
N PRO A 10 6.03 -23.65 -2.34
CA PRO A 10 6.29 -22.26 -1.96
C PRO A 10 4.95 -21.65 -1.55
N PRO A 11 4.89 -20.83 -0.48
CA PRO A 11 3.65 -20.16 -0.12
C PRO A 11 3.15 -19.39 -1.35
N THR A 12 1.93 -19.69 -1.81
CA THR A 12 1.30 -19.04 -2.97
C THR A 12 0.99 -17.55 -2.76
N ILE A 13 1.56 -16.97 -1.70
CA ILE A 13 1.31 -15.63 -1.15
C ILE A 13 2.29 -14.61 -1.74
N ASP A 14 3.43 -15.06 -2.29
CA ASP A 14 4.40 -14.16 -2.90
C ASP A 14 3.92 -13.63 -4.24
N ARG A 15 3.93 -12.30 -4.39
CA ARG A 15 3.57 -11.64 -5.66
C ARG A 15 4.50 -12.12 -6.77
N VAL A 16 3.90 -12.64 -7.86
CA VAL A 16 4.61 -13.08 -9.07
C VAL A 16 5.36 -11.91 -9.73
N MET A 17 4.76 -10.72 -9.73
CA MET A 17 5.36 -9.50 -10.28
C MET A 17 5.84 -8.58 -9.15
N LYS A 18 7.13 -8.68 -8.84
CA LYS A 18 7.80 -7.90 -7.78
C LYS A 18 8.14 -6.47 -8.19
N ASN A 19 8.12 -6.17 -9.49
CA ASN A 19 8.44 -4.83 -10.03
C ASN A 19 7.23 -3.88 -10.08
N ILE A 20 6.01 -4.40 -9.87
CA ILE A 20 4.80 -3.59 -9.79
C ILE A 20 4.68 -3.07 -8.36
N PRO A 21 4.71 -1.74 -8.16
CA PRO A 21 4.51 -1.16 -6.83
C PRO A 21 3.20 -1.62 -6.21
N CYS A 22 3.22 -1.93 -4.91
CA CYS A 22 2.00 -2.19 -4.16
C CYS A 22 1.28 -0.85 -3.89
N PRO A 23 -0.06 -0.79 -3.99
CA PRO A 23 -0.81 0.34 -3.47
C PRO A 23 -0.51 0.56 -1.97
N PRO A 24 -0.40 1.81 -1.50
CA PRO A 24 -0.30 2.14 -0.08
C PRO A 24 -1.52 1.62 0.67
N ASN A 25 -1.27 0.94 1.80
CA ASN A 25 -2.32 0.55 2.75
C ASN A 25 -2.69 1.67 3.73
N THR A 26 -1.85 2.70 3.83
CA THR A 26 -2.05 3.87 4.69
C THR A 26 -3.13 4.77 4.12
N ARG A 27 -4.05 5.21 4.97
CA ARG A 27 -5.03 6.26 4.63
C ARG A 27 -4.59 7.59 5.22
N LEU A 28 -4.60 8.64 4.40
CA LEU A 28 -4.37 10.00 4.90
C LEU A 28 -5.61 10.49 5.66
N SER A 29 -5.38 11.07 6.83
CA SER A 29 -6.42 11.67 7.65
C SER A 29 -6.70 13.11 7.24
N SER A 30 -7.78 13.69 7.75
CA SER A 30 -8.11 15.11 7.63
C SER A 30 -6.95 16.04 8.05
N TYR A 31 -6.14 15.65 9.03
CA TYR A 31 -4.95 16.42 9.45
C TYR A 31 -3.81 16.40 8.42
N ASP A 32 -3.67 15.30 7.68
CA ASP A 32 -2.61 15.13 6.68
C ASP A 32 -2.93 15.88 5.38
N VAL A 33 -4.23 16.00 5.06
CA VAL A 33 -4.69 16.55 3.78
C VAL A 33 -5.08 18.02 3.84
N PHE A 34 -5.38 18.59 5.02
CA PHE A 34 -5.69 20.01 5.19
C PHE A 34 -4.61 20.75 5.99
N ASP A 35 -4.31 21.99 5.63
CA ASP A 35 -3.44 22.87 6.42
C ASP A 35 -4.19 23.51 7.61
N SER A 36 -3.48 24.26 8.45
CA SER A 36 -4.08 24.95 9.61
C SER A 36 -5.12 26.00 9.25
N ARG A 37 -5.21 26.39 7.98
CA ARG A 37 -6.20 27.33 7.43
C ARG A 37 -7.36 26.61 6.72
N GLY A 38 -7.40 25.28 6.76
CA GLY A 38 -8.41 24.44 6.11
C GLY A 38 -8.23 24.32 4.60
N LYS A 39 -7.10 24.72 4.03
CA LYS A 39 -6.83 24.52 2.59
C LYS A 39 -6.27 23.13 2.33
N PRO A 40 -6.68 22.47 1.24
CA PRO A 40 -6.14 21.17 0.87
C PRO A 40 -4.67 21.26 0.47
N ARG A 41 -3.85 20.33 0.96
CA ARG A 41 -2.44 20.16 0.62
C ARG A 41 -2.32 19.35 -0.67
N VAL A 42 -2.47 20.05 -1.80
CA VAL A 42 -2.62 19.45 -3.14
C VAL A 42 -1.40 18.63 -3.55
N ASP A 43 -0.21 19.03 -3.14
CA ASP A 43 1.05 18.31 -3.36
C ASP A 43 1.06 16.93 -2.69
N ILE A 44 0.65 16.87 -1.42
CA ILE A 44 0.52 15.62 -0.65
C ILE A 44 -0.54 14.72 -1.28
N LEU A 45 -1.74 15.27 -1.54
CA LEU A 45 -2.84 14.52 -2.16
C LEU A 45 -2.45 13.97 -3.54
N LYS A 46 -1.82 14.79 -4.39
CA LYS A 46 -1.37 14.37 -5.72
C LYS A 46 -0.38 13.22 -5.65
N ALA A 47 0.63 13.32 -4.81
CA ALA A 47 1.61 12.25 -4.63
C ALA A 47 0.95 10.95 -4.15
N HIS A 48 0.01 11.06 -3.21
CA HIS A 48 -0.69 9.90 -2.65
C HIS A 48 -1.61 9.22 -3.67
N PHE A 49 -2.37 9.97 -4.46
CA PHE A 49 -3.28 9.42 -5.45
C PHE A 49 -2.57 8.80 -6.67
N ILE A 50 -1.42 9.32 -7.08
CA ILE A 50 -0.57 8.68 -8.11
C ILE A 50 -0.14 7.28 -7.66
N ALA A 51 0.12 7.12 -6.37
CA ALA A 51 0.43 5.82 -5.78
C ALA A 51 -0.81 4.96 -5.50
N GLU A 52 -2.03 5.39 -5.86
CA GLU A 52 -3.29 4.69 -5.55
C GLU A 52 -3.67 4.68 -4.06
N GLY A 53 -3.09 5.60 -3.28
CA GLY A 53 -3.43 5.80 -1.88
C GLY A 53 -4.84 6.39 -1.67
N ARG A 54 -5.37 6.28 -0.45
CA ARG A 54 -6.75 6.68 -0.10
C ARG A 54 -6.77 7.66 1.07
N VAL A 55 -7.87 8.39 1.19
CA VAL A 55 -8.16 9.21 2.37
C VAL A 55 -9.16 8.50 3.29
N THR A 56 -9.26 8.97 4.53
CA THR A 56 -10.37 8.67 5.44
C THR A 56 -11.66 9.36 4.96
N GLU A 57 -12.82 8.86 5.36
CA GLU A 57 -14.12 9.47 4.96
C GLU A 57 -14.63 10.50 5.98
N ASP A 58 -14.04 10.49 7.17
CA ASP A 58 -14.36 11.24 8.39
C ASP A 58 -13.72 12.64 8.48
#